data_AF-A0A8T3MG68-F1
#
_entry.id   AF-A0A8T3MG68-F1
#
_cell.length_a   1.000
_cell.length_b   1.000
_cell.length_c   1.000
_cell.angle_alpha   90.00
_cell.angle_beta   90.00
_cell.angle_gamma   90.00
#
_symmetry.space_group_name_H-M   'P 1'
#
loop_
_entity.id
_entity.type
_entity.pdbx_description
1 polymer ?
#
loop_
_entity_poly.entity_id
_entity_poly.type
_entity_poly.pdbx_seq_one_letter_code
_entity_poly.pdbx_strand_id
1 'polypeptide(L)'
;MPIKLPSFRSRRESYPPDLWTKCPSCAEMLFNKQLDKVMRVCPTCGHHFRLSAAMRLEQLLDRDTFRERDAGLQSVDPLGFVDQKPYPDRVAAAQVATGMRDAAVWGTGAIDGRPVAICVMDFGFMGGSMGSVVGEKVTRAAEAALAERLPLVVVSASGGARMQEGTLALMQLAKTVAALERLKAGRVPFLSVMSDPTTGGVFASYAVLGDVNVAEPNALIGFAGARVAAGTISQELPPGFQRSEFLFEHGFVDRIVTRAGLRDELSALLRYLTPASIAVPGEAMDALMLPAFRPLSFLSALADRVIPEPDDESNGHRPDVQGPVSQARPAATGPAAAAPSAARPTPTRRPDEAETGRA
;
A
#
# COMPACT_ATOMS: atom_id res chain seq x y z
N MET A 1 60.02 -24.69 40.08
CA MET A 1 58.93 -24.99 39.13
C MET A 1 58.47 -23.67 38.51
N PRO A 2 58.46 -23.50 37.19
CA PRO A 2 58.02 -22.25 36.59
C PRO A 2 56.51 -22.10 36.76
N ILE A 3 56.06 -20.94 37.22
CA ILE A 3 54.65 -20.58 37.37
C ILE A 3 54.03 -20.53 35.97
N LYS A 4 53.13 -21.46 35.65
CA LYS A 4 52.33 -21.43 34.42
C LYS A 4 51.28 -20.32 34.54
N LEU A 5 51.48 -19.21 33.83
CA LEU A 5 50.44 -18.21 33.62
C LEU A 5 49.27 -18.85 32.84
N PRO A 6 48.00 -18.61 33.22
CA PRO A 6 46.85 -19.12 32.48
C PRO A 6 46.85 -18.54 31.06
N SER A 7 46.67 -19.40 30.07
CA SER A 7 46.58 -18.99 28.67
C SER A 7 45.47 -17.95 28.51
N PHE A 8 45.82 -16.76 28.02
CA PHE A 8 44.84 -15.81 27.52
C PHE A 8 44.04 -16.51 26.42
N ARG A 9 42.78 -16.87 26.70
CA ARG A 9 41.86 -17.34 25.66
C ARG A 9 41.85 -16.26 24.59
N SER A 10 42.03 -16.64 23.33
CA SER A 10 41.81 -15.75 22.21
C SER A 10 40.44 -15.10 22.38
N ARG A 11 40.40 -13.76 22.26
CA ARG A 11 39.15 -13.00 22.20
C ARG A 11 38.30 -13.68 21.14
N ARG A 12 37.05 -14.05 21.46
CA ARG A 12 36.11 -14.59 20.47
C ARG A 12 36.08 -13.61 19.29
N GLU A 13 36.65 -14.01 18.15
CA GLU A 13 36.80 -13.21 16.93
C GLU A 13 35.45 -12.96 16.25
N SER A 14 34.41 -13.70 16.62
CA SER A 14 33.06 -13.53 16.07
C SER A 14 32.18 -12.73 17.04
N TYR A 15 32.05 -11.43 16.77
CA TYR A 15 30.88 -10.69 17.23
C TYR A 15 29.63 -11.28 16.55
N PRO A 16 28.47 -11.33 17.24
CA PRO A 16 27.21 -11.64 16.58
C PRO A 16 27.04 -10.67 15.39
N PRO A 17 26.62 -11.16 14.20
CA PRO A 17 26.49 -10.34 13.01
C PRO A 17 25.51 -9.15 13.20
N ASP A 18 24.65 -9.22 14.22
CA ASP A 18 23.59 -8.24 14.52
C ASP A 18 23.92 -7.28 15.68
N LEU A 19 25.20 -7.06 15.99
CA LEU A 19 25.57 -6.18 17.11
C LEU A 19 25.65 -4.70 16.73
N TRP A 20 26.04 -4.41 15.49
CA TRP A 20 26.26 -3.07 14.98
C TRP A 20 25.51 -2.85 13.66
N THR A 21 24.99 -1.64 13.47
CA THR A 21 24.38 -1.19 12.21
C THR A 21 25.12 0.03 11.70
N LYS A 22 25.54 0.01 10.44
CA LYS A 22 26.10 1.18 9.77
C LYS A 22 24.98 2.12 9.33
N CYS A 23 25.04 3.40 9.68
CA CYS A 23 24.07 4.38 9.20
C CYS A 23 24.23 4.59 7.68
N PRO A 24 23.17 4.43 6.87
CA PRO A 24 23.27 4.65 5.43
C PRO A 24 23.46 6.13 5.07
N SER A 25 23.13 7.05 5.98
CA SER A 25 23.22 8.50 5.74
C SER A 25 24.58 9.09 6.12
N CYS A 26 25.14 8.75 7.29
CA CYS A 26 26.39 9.34 7.78
C CYS A 26 27.54 8.33 7.95
N ALA A 27 27.33 7.06 7.57
CA ALA A 27 28.30 5.97 7.69
C ALA A 27 28.77 5.60 9.12
N GLU A 28 28.23 6.24 10.15
CA GLU A 28 28.52 5.95 11.57
C GLU A 28 28.15 4.52 11.95
N MET A 29 28.95 3.87 12.79
CA MET A 29 28.69 2.51 13.30
C MET A 29 27.92 2.58 14.62
N LEU A 30 26.65 2.18 14.60
CA LEU A 30 25.74 2.31 15.74
C LEU A 30 25.54 0.96 16.43
N PHE A 31 25.64 0.94 17.75
CA PHE A 31 25.37 -0.27 18.53
C PHE A 31 23.86 -0.51 18.64
N ASN A 32 23.39 -1.69 18.23
CA ASN A 32 21.96 -1.95 18.04
C ASN A 32 21.12 -1.75 19.31
N LYS A 33 21.62 -2.14 20.49
CA LYS A 33 20.89 -1.91 21.75
C LYS A 33 20.73 -0.43 22.10
N GLN A 34 21.66 0.43 21.69
CA GLN A 34 21.51 1.87 21.87
C GLN A 34 20.55 2.44 20.83
N LEU A 35 20.66 1.98 19.58
CA LEU A 35 19.78 2.37 18.49
C LEU A 35 18.32 2.04 18.78
N ASP A 36 18.02 0.87 19.35
CA ASP A 36 16.67 0.47 19.75
C ASP A 36 16.08 1.39 20.82
N LYS A 37 16.89 1.85 21.80
CA LYS A 37 16.45 2.79 22.84
C LYS A 37 16.03 4.16 22.31
N VAL A 38 16.58 4.56 21.16
CA VAL A 38 16.24 5.81 20.48
C VAL A 38 15.34 5.57 19.27
N MET A 39 14.50 4.52 19.32
CA MET A 39 13.49 4.19 18.29
C MET A 39 14.09 4.06 16.89
N ARG A 40 15.31 3.53 16.82
CA ARG A 40 16.13 3.44 15.61
C ARG A 40 16.24 4.75 14.83
N VAL A 41 16.53 5.83 15.53
CA VAL A 41 16.97 7.10 14.94
C VAL A 41 18.49 7.23 15.14
N CYS A 42 19.22 7.57 14.08
CA CYS A 42 20.65 7.82 14.19
C CYS A 42 20.87 9.05 15.10
N PRO A 43 21.60 8.92 16.22
CA PRO A 43 21.84 10.06 17.12
C PRO A 43 22.74 11.13 16.50
N THR A 44 23.55 10.76 15.50
CA THR A 44 24.51 11.66 14.85
C THR A 44 23.88 12.52 13.76
N CYS A 45 23.02 11.94 12.91
CA CYS A 45 22.48 12.63 11.73
C CYS A 45 20.94 12.68 11.67
N GLY A 46 20.24 12.08 12.64
CA GLY A 46 18.78 12.04 12.64
C GLY A 46 18.16 11.10 11.61
N HIS A 47 18.94 10.23 10.93
CA HIS A 47 18.37 9.26 9.98
C HIS A 47 17.43 8.26 10.68
N HIS A 48 16.21 8.16 10.18
CA HIS A 48 15.19 7.22 10.64
C HIS A 48 15.36 5.86 9.93
N PHE A 49 15.78 4.83 10.67
CA PHE A 49 15.87 3.47 10.13
C PHE A 49 14.50 2.78 10.12
N ARG A 50 14.31 1.73 9.32
CA ARG A 50 13.04 0.98 9.35
C ARG A 50 12.72 0.42 10.74
N LEU A 51 11.44 0.50 11.11
CA LEU A 51 10.86 -0.06 12.33
C LEU A 51 9.98 -1.24 11.96
N SER A 52 9.97 -2.26 12.81
CA SER A 52 8.97 -3.32 12.70
C SER A 52 7.61 -2.81 13.15
N ALA A 53 6.53 -3.48 12.72
CA ALA A 53 5.18 -3.16 13.17
C ALA A 53 5.04 -3.25 14.70
N ALA A 54 5.69 -4.24 15.32
CA ALA A 54 5.69 -4.41 16.78
C ALA A 54 6.33 -3.21 17.51
N MET A 55 7.51 -2.77 17.07
CA MET A 55 8.17 -1.60 17.67
C MET A 55 7.36 -0.32 17.48
N ARG A 56 6.67 -0.18 16.33
CA ARG A 56 5.79 0.96 16.07
C ARG A 56 4.56 0.95 16.96
N LEU A 57 3.94 -0.22 17.17
CA LEU A 57 2.81 -0.35 18.10
C LEU A 57 3.23 -0.01 19.53
N GLU A 58 4.39 -0.50 19.98
CA GLU A 58 4.96 -0.17 21.31
C GLU A 58 5.29 1.32 21.45
N GLN A 59 5.75 1.96 20.37
CA GLN A 59 6.03 3.40 20.36
C GLN A 59 4.77 4.24 20.53
N LEU A 60 3.68 3.87 19.87
CA LEU A 60 2.49 4.72 19.76
C LEU A 60 1.46 4.44 20.84
N LEU A 61 1.23 3.17 21.17
CA LEU A 61 0.14 2.76 22.05
C LEU A 61 0.56 2.74 23.52
N ASP A 62 -0.43 2.92 24.37
CA ASP A 62 -0.31 2.71 25.80
C ASP A 62 -0.01 1.24 26.09
N ARG A 63 0.81 1.01 27.12
CA ARG A 63 1.23 -0.34 27.52
C ARG A 63 0.02 -1.25 27.76
N ASP A 64 0.12 -2.47 27.25
CA ASP A 64 -0.88 -3.54 27.42
C ASP A 64 -2.29 -3.26 26.88
N THR A 65 -2.47 -2.20 26.07
CA THR A 65 -3.77 -1.85 25.48
C THR A 65 -4.04 -2.46 24.12
N PHE A 66 -2.98 -2.84 23.38
CA PHE A 66 -3.16 -3.39 22.03
C PHE A 66 -3.90 -4.73 22.05
N ARG A 67 -4.93 -4.82 21.21
CA ARG A 67 -5.70 -6.03 20.95
C ARG A 67 -5.73 -6.24 19.44
N GLU A 68 -4.86 -7.12 18.97
CA GLU A 68 -4.79 -7.50 17.55
C GLU A 68 -6.11 -8.13 17.11
N ARG A 69 -6.53 -7.80 15.89
CA ARG A 69 -7.71 -8.39 15.24
C ARG A 69 -7.27 -9.07 13.94
N ASP A 70 -7.98 -10.14 13.59
CA ASP A 70 -7.68 -10.98 12.42
C ASP A 70 -6.22 -11.43 12.30
N ALA A 71 -5.60 -11.77 13.43
CA ALA A 71 -4.22 -12.25 13.48
C ALA A 71 -3.98 -13.48 12.58
N GLY A 72 -5.01 -14.27 12.31
CA GLY A 72 -4.96 -15.45 11.44
C GLY A 72 -5.04 -15.16 9.93
N LEU A 73 -5.29 -13.92 9.51
CA LEU A 73 -5.43 -13.58 8.10
C LEU A 73 -4.08 -13.67 7.39
N GLN A 74 -4.05 -14.42 6.29
CA GLN A 74 -2.83 -14.73 5.53
C GLN A 74 -3.11 -14.75 4.02
N SER A 75 -2.07 -14.51 3.24
CA SER A 75 -2.16 -14.51 1.78
C SER A 75 -2.33 -15.92 1.23
N VAL A 76 -3.04 -16.03 0.12
CA VAL A 76 -3.20 -17.25 -0.68
C VAL A 76 -2.68 -16.98 -2.10
N ASP A 77 -2.38 -18.03 -2.86
CA ASP A 77 -1.91 -17.91 -4.25
C ASP A 77 -3.00 -18.32 -5.26
N PRO A 78 -3.96 -17.43 -5.58
CA PRO A 78 -5.02 -17.75 -6.52
C PRO A 78 -4.56 -17.74 -7.98
N LEU A 79 -3.36 -17.19 -8.26
CA LEU A 79 -2.83 -17.04 -9.61
C LEU A 79 -1.83 -18.14 -9.98
N GLY A 80 -1.38 -18.94 -9.02
CA GLY A 80 -0.27 -19.88 -9.22
C GLY A 80 1.01 -19.14 -9.61
N PHE A 81 1.26 -17.97 -9.01
CA PHE A 81 2.30 -17.05 -9.47
C PHE A 81 3.71 -17.58 -9.17
N VAL A 82 4.57 -17.58 -10.18
CA VAL A 82 5.98 -17.98 -10.07
C VAL A 82 6.86 -16.95 -10.75
N ASP A 83 7.81 -16.38 -10.00
CA ASP A 83 8.92 -15.60 -10.56
C ASP A 83 10.24 -16.39 -10.47
N GLN A 84 11.29 -15.81 -9.91
CA GLN A 84 12.49 -16.54 -9.49
C GLN A 84 12.15 -17.63 -8.44
N LYS A 85 11.09 -17.42 -7.65
CA LYS A 85 10.56 -18.37 -6.68
C LYS A 85 9.03 -18.40 -6.76
N PRO A 86 8.38 -19.53 -6.41
CA PRO A 86 6.94 -19.57 -6.19
C PRO A 86 6.50 -18.54 -5.16
N TYR A 87 5.34 -17.90 -5.38
CA TYR A 87 4.80 -16.91 -4.46
C TYR A 87 4.60 -17.44 -3.02
N PRO A 88 4.07 -18.67 -2.80
CA PRO A 88 3.96 -19.24 -1.46
C PRO A 88 5.29 -19.32 -0.72
N ASP A 89 6.39 -19.62 -1.42
CA ASP A 89 7.73 -19.70 -0.83
C ASP A 89 8.25 -18.32 -0.40
N ARG A 90 7.91 -17.27 -1.16
CA ARG A 90 8.23 -15.88 -0.79
C ARG A 90 7.47 -15.46 0.46
N VAL A 91 6.18 -15.80 0.53
CA VAL A 91 5.35 -15.54 1.71
C VAL A 91 5.92 -16.28 2.92
N ALA A 92 6.19 -17.59 2.81
CA ALA A 92 6.76 -18.38 3.89
C ALA A 92 8.11 -17.82 4.37
N ALA A 93 9.01 -17.45 3.45
CA ALA A 93 10.28 -16.84 3.80
C ALA A 93 10.11 -15.50 4.54
N ALA A 94 9.17 -14.65 4.10
CA ALA A 94 8.86 -13.40 4.78
C ALA A 94 8.25 -13.63 6.18
N GLN A 95 7.35 -14.61 6.31
CA GLN A 95 6.77 -15.01 7.60
C GLN A 95 7.84 -15.50 8.58
N VAL A 96 8.82 -16.27 8.12
CA VAL A 96 9.96 -16.71 8.95
C VAL A 96 10.84 -15.52 9.34
N ALA A 97 11.10 -14.60 8.42
CA ALA A 97 11.98 -13.46 8.66
C ALA A 97 11.39 -12.42 9.63
N THR A 98 10.08 -12.20 9.60
CA THR A 98 9.42 -11.15 10.40
C THR A 98 8.59 -11.68 11.56
N GLY A 99 8.21 -12.96 11.54
CA GLY A 99 7.24 -13.54 12.47
C GLY A 99 5.79 -13.11 12.20
N MET A 100 5.53 -12.32 11.16
CA MET A 100 4.20 -11.82 10.82
C MET A 100 3.51 -12.75 9.81
N ARG A 101 2.17 -12.72 9.77
CA ARG A 101 1.40 -13.45 8.73
C ARG A 101 1.38 -12.74 7.38
N ASP A 102 1.41 -11.42 7.39
CA ASP A 102 1.48 -10.55 6.21
C ASP A 102 2.08 -9.19 6.61
N ALA A 103 2.22 -8.26 5.65
CA ALA A 103 2.86 -6.96 5.79
C ALA A 103 2.08 -5.90 6.59
N ALA A 104 1.00 -6.27 7.26
CA ALA A 104 0.26 -5.37 8.13
C ALA A 104 -0.30 -6.10 9.35
N VAL A 105 -0.37 -5.39 10.46
CA VAL A 105 -1.06 -5.79 11.69
C VAL A 105 -2.08 -4.70 12.01
N TRP A 106 -3.27 -5.10 12.44
CA TRP A 106 -4.30 -4.15 12.82
C TRP A 106 -5.01 -4.59 14.09
N GLY A 107 -5.60 -3.64 14.78
CA GLY A 107 -6.35 -3.89 16.00
C GLY A 107 -6.82 -2.60 16.64
N THR A 108 -7.18 -2.70 17.92
CA THR A 108 -7.54 -1.55 18.75
C THR A 108 -6.52 -1.37 19.87
N GLY A 109 -6.31 -0.14 20.31
CA GLY A 109 -5.46 0.18 21.45
C GLY A 109 -5.83 1.54 22.01
N ALA A 110 -4.98 2.11 22.87
CA ALA A 110 -5.14 3.49 23.31
C ALA A 110 -3.88 4.31 23.07
N ILE A 111 -4.04 5.60 22.77
CA ILE A 111 -2.95 6.58 22.76
C ILE A 111 -3.31 7.63 23.81
N ASP A 112 -2.52 7.71 24.89
CA ASP A 112 -2.74 8.67 25.98
C ASP A 112 -4.16 8.55 26.57
N GLY A 113 -4.59 7.30 26.82
CA GLY A 113 -5.89 6.92 27.34
C GLY A 113 -7.04 6.97 26.33
N ARG A 114 -6.80 7.42 25.09
CA ARG A 114 -7.85 7.57 24.06
C ARG A 114 -7.91 6.32 23.18
N PRO A 115 -9.06 5.62 23.09
CA PRO A 115 -9.16 4.43 22.27
C PRO A 115 -9.05 4.77 20.78
N VAL A 116 -8.30 3.97 20.04
CA VAL A 116 -8.08 4.13 18.59
C VAL A 116 -8.14 2.77 17.90
N ALA A 117 -8.61 2.78 16.65
CA ALA A 117 -8.31 1.72 15.71
C ALA A 117 -6.97 2.03 15.04
N ILE A 118 -6.09 1.04 14.93
CA ILE A 118 -4.75 1.24 14.37
C ILE A 118 -4.38 0.11 13.41
N CYS A 119 -3.80 0.48 12.27
CA CYS A 119 -3.20 -0.45 11.31
C CYS A 119 -1.76 -0.03 11.03
N VAL A 120 -0.81 -0.94 11.21
CA VAL A 120 0.61 -0.68 11.05
C VAL A 120 1.19 -1.64 10.02
N MET A 121 1.81 -1.08 8.98
CA MET A 121 2.53 -1.83 7.97
C MET A 121 3.96 -2.14 8.41
N ASP A 122 4.52 -3.23 7.89
CA ASP A 122 5.93 -3.61 8.10
C ASP A 122 6.64 -3.80 6.75
N PHE A 123 7.61 -2.93 6.48
CA PHE A 123 8.40 -3.00 5.25
C PHE A 123 9.25 -4.28 5.15
N GLY A 124 9.59 -4.90 6.29
CA GLY A 124 10.34 -6.14 6.36
C GLY A 124 9.63 -7.31 5.68
N PHE A 125 8.29 -7.29 5.63
CA PHE A 125 7.51 -8.30 4.94
C PHE A 125 7.34 -7.93 3.46
N MET A 126 8.17 -8.50 2.59
CA MET A 126 8.07 -8.32 1.13
C MET A 126 7.99 -6.85 0.70
N GLY A 127 8.79 -5.98 1.32
CA GLY A 127 8.82 -4.54 1.03
C GLY A 127 7.56 -3.79 1.46
N GLY A 128 6.80 -4.34 2.41
CA GLY A 128 5.53 -3.76 2.83
C GLY A 128 4.49 -3.71 1.72
N SER A 129 4.65 -4.54 0.68
CA SER A 129 3.81 -4.46 -0.51
C SER A 129 2.35 -4.74 -0.18
N MET A 130 1.43 -3.91 -0.69
CA MET A 130 -0.01 -4.11 -0.46
C MET A 130 -0.55 -5.18 -1.39
N GLY A 131 -0.88 -6.34 -0.81
CA GLY A 131 -1.69 -7.39 -1.42
C GLY A 131 -3.08 -7.45 -0.77
N SER A 132 -3.82 -8.53 -1.03
CA SER A 132 -5.20 -8.73 -0.57
C SER A 132 -5.32 -8.65 0.95
N VAL A 133 -4.36 -9.19 1.70
CA VAL A 133 -4.38 -9.16 3.16
C VAL A 133 -4.18 -7.75 3.71
N VAL A 134 -3.20 -7.00 3.19
CA VAL A 134 -2.98 -5.61 3.61
C VAL A 134 -4.23 -4.77 3.31
N GLY A 135 -4.78 -4.89 2.10
CA GLY A 135 -6.01 -4.21 1.72
C GLY A 135 -7.19 -4.57 2.62
N GLU A 136 -7.37 -5.85 2.93
CA GLU A 136 -8.40 -6.33 3.87
C GLU A 136 -8.20 -5.78 5.28
N LYS A 137 -6.98 -5.81 5.83
CA LYS A 137 -6.69 -5.31 7.19
C LYS A 137 -6.94 -3.81 7.31
N VAL A 138 -6.52 -3.01 6.33
CA VAL A 138 -6.81 -1.56 6.29
C VAL A 138 -8.32 -1.31 6.17
N THR A 139 -9.00 -2.06 5.31
CA THR A 139 -10.47 -1.97 5.14
C THR A 139 -11.19 -2.28 6.46
N ARG A 140 -10.85 -3.39 7.12
CA ARG A 140 -11.47 -3.79 8.39
C ARG A 140 -11.15 -2.84 9.52
N ALA A 141 -9.94 -2.27 9.56
CA ALA A 141 -9.60 -1.23 10.52
C ALA A 141 -10.49 0.01 10.33
N ALA A 142 -10.73 0.45 9.09
CA ALA A 142 -11.63 1.55 8.79
C ALA A 142 -13.11 1.23 9.11
N GLU A 143 -13.59 0.03 8.76
CA GLU A 143 -14.97 -0.37 9.06
C GLU A 143 -15.21 -0.52 10.56
N ALA A 144 -14.24 -1.09 11.31
CA ALA A 144 -14.30 -1.16 12.76
C ALA A 144 -14.23 0.23 13.41
N ALA A 145 -13.34 1.10 12.93
CA ALA A 145 -13.27 2.50 13.36
C ALA A 145 -14.61 3.22 13.19
N LEU A 146 -15.28 3.01 12.06
CA LEU A 146 -16.60 3.57 11.79
C LEU A 146 -17.67 3.01 12.75
N ALA A 147 -17.73 1.68 12.89
CA ALA A 147 -18.74 1.00 13.71
C ALA A 147 -18.60 1.30 15.20
N GLU A 148 -17.37 1.33 15.71
CA GLU A 148 -17.06 1.54 17.13
C GLU A 148 -16.83 3.01 17.48
N ARG A 149 -16.92 3.92 16.49
CA ARG A 149 -16.62 5.35 16.64
C ARG A 149 -15.23 5.58 17.24
N LEU A 150 -14.22 4.91 16.69
CA LEU A 150 -12.82 5.08 17.07
C LEU A 150 -12.08 5.88 16.00
N PRO A 151 -11.28 6.89 16.35
CA PRO A 151 -10.34 7.46 15.39
C PRO A 151 -9.45 6.37 14.78
N LEU A 152 -9.21 6.45 13.49
CA LEU A 152 -8.33 5.54 12.76
C LEU A 152 -6.94 6.14 12.66
N VAL A 153 -5.91 5.34 12.95
CA VAL A 153 -4.51 5.66 12.66
C VAL A 153 -3.93 4.60 11.74
N VAL A 154 -3.36 4.99 10.60
CA VAL A 154 -2.67 4.05 9.70
C VAL A 154 -1.21 4.47 9.54
N VAL A 155 -0.28 3.58 9.89
CA VAL A 155 1.16 3.78 9.65
C VAL A 155 1.58 3.02 8.40
N SER A 156 1.92 3.76 7.35
CA SER A 156 2.29 3.24 6.04
C SER A 156 3.80 3.09 5.90
N ALA A 157 4.21 1.93 5.38
CA ALA A 157 5.57 1.60 5.00
C ALA A 157 5.49 0.58 3.85
N SER A 158 5.61 1.04 2.60
CA SER A 158 5.36 0.21 1.42
C SER A 158 6.17 0.64 0.21
N GLY A 159 6.66 -0.35 -0.53
CA GLY A 159 7.21 -0.18 -1.88
C GLY A 159 6.17 -0.17 -3.00
N GLY A 160 4.87 -0.35 -2.70
CA GLY A 160 3.78 -0.35 -3.68
C GLY A 160 2.86 -1.57 -3.61
N ALA A 161 2.19 -1.89 -4.72
CA ALA A 161 1.28 -3.03 -4.81
C ALA A 161 2.04 -4.37 -4.91
N ARG A 162 1.47 -5.45 -4.36
CA ARG A 162 2.07 -6.78 -4.41
C ARG A 162 1.85 -7.43 -5.76
N MET A 163 2.85 -7.33 -6.63
CA MET A 163 2.78 -7.81 -8.02
C MET A 163 2.39 -9.29 -8.14
N GLN A 164 2.78 -10.12 -7.16
CA GLN A 164 2.47 -11.54 -7.14
C GLN A 164 0.96 -11.84 -7.07
N GLU A 165 0.16 -10.89 -6.57
CA GLU A 165 -1.29 -11.00 -6.52
C GLU A 165 -1.99 -10.26 -7.68
N GLY A 166 -1.23 -9.64 -8.59
CA GLY A 166 -1.73 -9.03 -9.82
C GLY A 166 -2.87 -8.04 -9.59
N THR A 167 -3.96 -8.22 -10.34
CA THR A 167 -5.16 -7.36 -10.25
C THR A 167 -5.78 -7.35 -8.86
N LEU A 168 -5.63 -8.42 -8.05
CA LEU A 168 -6.17 -8.44 -6.69
C LEU A 168 -5.49 -7.38 -5.82
N ALA A 169 -4.17 -7.21 -5.96
CA ALA A 169 -3.43 -6.14 -5.28
C ALA A 169 -3.86 -4.75 -5.78
N LEU A 170 -4.07 -4.59 -7.10
CA LEU A 170 -4.56 -3.32 -7.66
C LEU A 170 -5.93 -2.93 -7.10
N MET A 171 -6.86 -3.89 -6.99
CA MET A 171 -8.21 -3.63 -6.48
C MET A 171 -8.23 -3.25 -4.99
N GLN A 172 -7.16 -3.53 -4.23
CA GLN A 172 -7.07 -3.07 -2.85
C GLN A 172 -7.02 -1.54 -2.73
N LEU A 173 -6.51 -0.84 -3.75
CA LEU A 173 -6.52 0.62 -3.78
C LEU A 173 -7.97 1.12 -3.72
N ALA A 174 -8.81 0.68 -4.66
CA ALA A 174 -10.22 1.09 -4.72
C ALA A 174 -10.98 0.69 -3.46
N LYS A 175 -10.75 -0.52 -2.94
CA LYS A 175 -11.41 -1.04 -1.74
C LYS A 175 -11.11 -0.21 -0.49
N THR A 176 -9.84 0.08 -0.23
CA THR A 176 -9.42 0.84 0.95
C THR A 176 -9.89 2.30 0.87
N VAL A 177 -9.85 2.91 -0.31
CA VAL A 177 -10.43 4.24 -0.55
C VAL A 177 -11.93 4.22 -0.26
N ALA A 178 -12.68 3.24 -0.76
CA ALA A 178 -14.12 3.16 -0.51
C ALA A 178 -14.46 3.01 0.99
N ALA A 179 -13.66 2.27 1.75
CA ALA A 179 -13.84 2.16 3.20
C ALA A 179 -13.56 3.48 3.93
N LEU A 180 -12.51 4.21 3.52
CA LEU A 180 -12.18 5.51 4.10
C LEU A 180 -13.19 6.60 3.73
N GLU A 181 -13.76 6.58 2.53
CA GLU A 181 -14.84 7.51 2.17
C GLU A 181 -16.08 7.30 3.05
N ARG A 182 -16.40 6.04 3.40
CA ARG A 182 -17.46 5.72 4.38
C ARG A 182 -17.11 6.21 5.78
N LEU A 183 -15.85 6.05 6.21
CA LEU A 183 -15.34 6.55 7.49
C LEU A 183 -15.48 8.08 7.60
N LYS A 184 -15.07 8.78 6.54
CA LYS A 184 -15.16 10.24 6.40
C LYS A 184 -16.61 10.72 6.37
N ALA A 185 -17.48 10.07 5.60
CA ALA A 185 -18.91 10.36 5.60
C ALA A 185 -19.54 10.16 7.00
N GLY A 186 -19.07 9.15 7.74
CA GLY A 186 -19.40 8.93 9.13
C GLY A 186 -18.79 9.92 10.13
N ARG A 187 -17.97 10.89 9.68
CA ARG A 187 -17.27 11.88 10.51
C ARG A 187 -16.45 11.24 11.63
N VAL A 188 -15.72 10.17 11.29
CA VAL A 188 -14.74 9.55 12.17
C VAL A 188 -13.34 9.95 11.68
N PRO A 189 -12.50 10.56 12.54
CA PRO A 189 -11.19 11.04 12.14
C PRO A 189 -10.26 9.92 11.65
N PHE A 190 -9.48 10.21 10.62
CA PHE A 190 -8.41 9.37 10.11
C PHE A 190 -7.07 10.13 10.08
N LEU A 191 -6.08 9.63 10.83
CA LEU A 191 -4.71 10.12 10.81
C LEU A 191 -3.83 9.17 9.99
N SER A 192 -3.23 9.67 8.91
CA SER A 192 -2.30 8.91 8.09
C SER A 192 -0.87 9.24 8.47
N VAL A 193 -0.06 8.22 8.77
CA VAL A 193 1.36 8.37 9.11
C VAL A 193 2.20 7.69 8.04
N MET A 194 2.94 8.46 7.24
CA MET A 194 3.80 7.98 6.18
C MET A 194 5.25 7.86 6.68
N SER A 195 5.79 6.64 6.63
CA SER A 195 7.19 6.36 6.98
C SER A 195 8.00 5.95 5.74
N ASP A 196 9.32 5.89 5.89
CA ASP A 196 10.23 5.58 4.79
C ASP A 196 10.26 4.07 4.44
N PRO A 197 9.93 3.67 3.19
CA PRO A 197 9.27 4.43 2.13
C PRO A 197 7.74 4.26 2.15
N THR A 198 7.00 5.20 1.56
CA THR A 198 5.56 5.06 1.25
C THR A 198 5.33 5.38 -0.22
N THR A 199 5.27 4.36 -1.08
CA THR A 199 5.24 4.54 -2.52
C THR A 199 4.16 3.76 -3.26
N GLY A 200 4.01 4.03 -4.55
CA GLY A 200 3.17 3.26 -5.47
C GLY A 200 1.70 3.27 -5.09
N GLY A 201 1.08 2.09 -5.13
CA GLY A 201 -0.35 1.96 -4.88
C GLY A 201 -0.80 2.36 -3.48
N VAL A 202 0.06 2.24 -2.46
CA VAL A 202 -0.27 2.68 -1.09
C VAL A 202 -0.34 4.20 -1.02
N PHE A 203 0.66 4.89 -1.58
CA PHE A 203 0.64 6.35 -1.72
C PHE A 203 -0.56 6.83 -2.54
N ALA A 204 -0.86 6.17 -3.66
CA ALA A 204 -2.00 6.52 -4.52
C ALA A 204 -3.37 6.02 -4.02
N SER A 205 -3.47 5.61 -2.75
CA SER A 205 -4.73 5.20 -2.12
C SER A 205 -4.85 5.79 -0.72
N TYR A 206 -4.99 4.97 0.32
CA TYR A 206 -5.33 5.43 1.66
C TYR A 206 -4.26 6.32 2.32
N ALA A 207 -2.99 6.21 1.95
CA ALA A 207 -1.91 6.88 2.69
C ALA A 207 -1.93 8.41 2.58
N VAL A 208 -2.62 8.98 1.61
CA VAL A 208 -2.75 10.45 1.43
C VAL A 208 -4.16 10.97 1.69
N LEU A 209 -5.06 10.11 2.20
CA LEU A 209 -6.46 10.43 2.45
C LEU A 209 -6.75 10.69 3.94
N GLY A 210 -5.72 10.91 4.75
CA GLY A 210 -5.89 11.33 6.14
C GLY A 210 -6.60 12.67 6.22
N ASP A 211 -7.40 12.87 7.26
CA ASP A 211 -7.79 14.21 7.69
C ASP A 211 -6.54 15.01 8.11
N VAL A 212 -5.50 14.31 8.58
CA VAL A 212 -4.14 14.83 8.75
C VAL A 212 -3.13 13.80 8.24
N ASN A 213 -2.28 14.24 7.32
CA ASN A 213 -1.17 13.49 6.76
C ASN A 213 0.13 13.88 7.49
N VAL A 214 0.63 12.96 8.31
CA VAL A 214 1.88 13.08 9.06
C VAL A 214 2.97 12.29 8.35
N ALA A 215 4.18 12.83 8.22
CA ALA A 215 5.34 12.13 7.69
C ALA A 215 6.51 12.12 8.68
N GLU A 216 7.33 11.07 8.62
CA GLU A 216 8.64 11.08 9.27
C GLU A 216 9.67 11.90 8.45
N PRO A 217 10.64 12.57 9.11
CA PRO A 217 11.73 13.29 8.44
C PRO A 217 12.45 12.47 7.37
N ASN A 218 12.76 13.14 6.26
CA ASN A 218 13.44 12.59 5.08
C ASN A 218 12.82 11.30 4.49
N ALA A 219 11.55 11.00 4.78
CA ALA A 219 10.89 9.80 4.27
C ALA A 219 10.69 9.89 2.75
N LEU A 220 10.97 8.79 2.03
CA LEU A 220 10.68 8.69 0.60
C LEU A 220 9.18 8.40 0.39
N ILE A 221 8.45 9.38 -0.16
CA ILE A 221 7.01 9.32 -0.36
C ILE A 221 6.69 9.71 -1.82
N GLY A 222 5.96 8.87 -2.53
CA GLY A 222 5.49 9.23 -3.87
C GLY A 222 5.03 8.08 -4.74
N PHE A 223 4.34 8.40 -5.84
CA PHE A 223 3.71 7.40 -6.69
C PHE A 223 4.73 6.56 -7.49
N ALA A 224 5.44 7.18 -8.43
CA ALA A 224 6.44 6.52 -9.26
C ALA A 224 7.83 6.70 -8.67
N GLY A 225 8.71 5.70 -8.75
CA GLY A 225 10.09 5.85 -8.27
C GLY A 225 10.87 6.92 -9.05
N ALA A 226 11.76 7.65 -8.37
CA ALA A 226 12.57 8.72 -8.94
C ALA A 226 13.24 8.35 -10.28
N ARG A 227 13.77 7.12 -10.40
CA ARG A 227 14.38 6.64 -11.66
C ARG A 227 13.40 6.62 -12.84
N VAL A 228 12.16 6.20 -12.60
CA VAL A 228 11.10 6.15 -13.64
C VAL A 228 10.68 7.56 -14.01
N ALA A 229 10.52 8.44 -13.01
CA ALA A 229 10.16 9.85 -13.25
C ALA A 229 11.22 10.57 -14.09
N ALA A 230 12.49 10.53 -13.67
CA ALA A 230 13.61 11.16 -14.39
C ALA A 230 13.74 10.65 -15.83
N GLY A 231 13.61 9.33 -16.04
CA GLY A 231 13.67 8.73 -17.37
C GLY A 231 12.52 9.17 -18.29
N THR A 232 11.34 9.43 -17.73
CA THR A 232 10.16 9.86 -18.50
C THR A 232 10.28 11.31 -18.98
N ILE A 233 10.74 12.21 -18.09
CA ILE A 233 10.87 13.63 -18.42
C ILE A 233 12.22 13.98 -19.08
N SER A 234 13.19 13.04 -19.06
CA SER A 234 14.56 13.24 -19.55
C SER A 234 15.26 14.46 -18.94
N GLN A 235 15.01 14.69 -17.66
CA GLN A 235 15.57 15.81 -16.88
C GLN A 235 15.99 15.33 -15.49
N GLU A 236 16.88 16.09 -14.87
CA GLU A 236 17.23 15.90 -13.47
C GLU A 236 16.04 16.27 -12.58
N LEU A 237 15.84 15.49 -11.51
CA LEU A 237 14.79 15.76 -10.55
C LEU A 237 15.26 16.83 -9.56
N PRO A 238 14.36 17.71 -9.09
CA PRO A 238 14.70 18.70 -8.08
C PRO A 238 15.35 18.09 -6.83
N PRO A 239 16.22 18.82 -6.13
CA PRO A 239 16.78 18.37 -4.87
C PRO A 239 15.65 18.09 -3.86
N GLY A 240 15.76 16.98 -3.13
CA GLY A 240 14.74 16.58 -2.16
C GLY A 240 13.46 16.04 -2.79
N PHE A 241 13.37 15.87 -4.11
CA PHE A 241 12.19 15.26 -4.76
C PHE A 241 11.75 13.98 -4.03
N GLN A 242 10.45 13.90 -3.74
CA GLN A 242 9.81 12.81 -2.98
C GLN A 242 10.21 12.66 -1.52
N ARG A 243 10.95 13.62 -0.93
CA ARG A 243 11.17 13.65 0.52
C ARG A 243 9.98 14.30 1.22
N SER A 244 9.74 13.91 2.47
CA SER A 244 8.71 14.49 3.32
C SER A 244 8.71 16.02 3.32
N GLU A 245 9.89 16.64 3.34
CA GLU A 245 10.10 18.09 3.32
C GLU A 245 9.63 18.70 2.01
N PHE A 246 9.98 18.05 0.88
CA PHE A 246 9.49 18.45 -0.44
C PHE A 246 7.97 18.32 -0.53
N LEU A 247 7.39 17.22 -0.03
CA LEU A 247 5.93 17.04 -0.04
C LEU A 247 5.20 18.05 0.85
N PHE A 248 5.79 18.42 1.99
CA PHE A 248 5.25 19.45 2.88
C PHE A 248 5.22 20.82 2.20
N GLU A 249 6.30 21.21 1.52
CA GLU A 249 6.34 22.46 0.74
C GLU A 249 5.30 22.50 -0.38
N HIS A 250 4.88 21.34 -0.90
CA HIS A 250 3.89 21.21 -1.97
C HIS A 250 2.48 20.88 -1.46
N GLY A 251 2.24 20.90 -0.14
CA GLY A 251 0.91 20.72 0.46
C GLY A 251 0.36 19.29 0.48
N PHE A 252 1.20 18.27 0.31
CA PHE A 252 0.80 16.86 0.43
C PHE A 252 0.93 16.28 1.84
N VAL A 253 1.74 16.93 2.69
CA VAL A 253 2.00 16.55 4.09
C VAL A 253 1.67 17.74 4.97
N ASP A 254 0.92 17.49 6.05
CA ASP A 254 0.51 18.53 7.01
C ASP A 254 1.51 18.71 8.15
N ARG A 255 2.22 17.63 8.52
CA ARG A 255 3.18 17.62 9.64
C ARG A 255 4.37 16.73 9.33
N ILE A 256 5.58 17.21 9.60
CA ILE A 256 6.79 16.39 9.63
C ILE A 256 7.21 16.22 11.09
N VAL A 257 7.23 14.99 11.58
CA VAL A 257 7.39 14.70 13.01
C VAL A 257 8.43 13.64 13.25
N THR A 258 9.41 13.94 14.11
CA THR A 258 10.42 12.98 14.54
C THR A 258 9.78 11.86 15.36
N ARG A 259 10.42 10.68 15.43
CA ARG A 259 9.86 9.54 16.17
C ARG A 259 9.62 9.83 17.65
N ALA A 260 10.48 10.63 18.26
CA ALA A 260 10.33 10.99 19.66
C ALA A 260 9.06 11.81 19.92
N GLY A 261 8.68 12.70 19.00
CA GLY A 261 7.48 13.53 19.13
C GLY A 261 6.21 12.92 18.54
N LEU A 262 6.32 11.81 17.78
CA LEU A 262 5.18 11.30 17.00
C LEU A 262 3.99 10.90 17.89
N ARG A 263 4.23 10.20 19.01
CA ARG A 263 3.14 9.81 19.92
C ARG A 263 2.42 11.03 20.51
N ASP A 264 3.18 12.05 20.88
CA ASP A 264 2.64 13.27 21.49
C ASP A 264 1.86 14.10 20.47
N GLU A 265 2.36 14.20 19.22
CA GLU A 265 1.63 14.84 18.13
C GLU A 265 0.30 14.12 17.85
N LEU A 266 0.32 12.79 17.73
CA LEU A 266 -0.91 12.02 17.51
C LEU A 266 -1.88 12.19 18.68
N SER A 267 -1.40 12.19 19.93
CA SER A 267 -2.25 12.48 21.10
C SER A 267 -2.88 13.87 21.00
N ALA A 268 -2.10 14.90 20.64
CA ALA A 268 -2.60 16.26 20.49
C ALA A 268 -3.68 16.34 19.39
N LEU A 269 -3.44 15.74 18.23
CA LEU A 269 -4.41 15.68 17.13
C LEU A 269 -5.70 14.97 17.56
N LEU A 270 -5.61 13.84 18.27
CA LEU A 270 -6.75 13.09 18.80
C LEU A 270 -7.51 13.81 19.93
N ARG A 271 -6.95 14.88 20.51
CA ARG A 271 -7.68 15.78 21.42
C ARG A 271 -8.58 16.74 20.66
N TYR A 272 -8.14 17.22 19.50
CA TYR A 272 -8.92 18.12 18.64
C TYR A 272 -9.90 17.37 17.75
N LEU A 273 -9.48 16.24 17.20
CA LEU A 273 -10.23 15.42 16.27
C LEU A 273 -10.90 14.28 17.04
N THR A 274 -12.14 14.53 17.46
CA THR A 274 -12.99 13.51 18.08
C THR A 274 -14.08 13.06 17.11
N PRO A 275 -14.45 11.77 17.12
CA PRO A 275 -15.59 11.30 16.35
C PRO A 275 -16.83 12.08 16.72
N ALA A 276 -17.56 12.59 15.73
CA ALA A 276 -18.84 13.26 16.02
C ALA A 276 -19.77 12.28 16.75
N SER A 277 -20.58 12.72 17.71
CA SER A 277 -21.70 11.87 18.11
C SER A 277 -22.68 11.82 16.94
N ILE A 278 -22.98 10.62 16.44
CA ILE A 278 -24.15 10.46 15.59
C ILE A 278 -25.34 10.57 16.56
N ALA A 279 -26.02 11.71 16.59
CA ALA A 279 -27.43 11.67 16.98
C ALA A 279 -28.07 10.68 16.01
N VAL A 280 -28.69 9.61 16.50
CA VAL A 280 -29.44 8.69 15.66
C VAL A 280 -30.85 9.26 15.53
N PRO A 281 -31.20 10.05 14.50
CA PRO A 281 -32.57 10.07 14.06
C PRO A 281 -32.82 8.69 13.44
N GLY A 282 -33.81 7.98 13.94
CA GLY A 282 -34.12 6.57 13.63
C GLY A 282 -34.43 6.23 12.16
N GLU A 283 -34.05 7.07 11.20
CA GLU A 283 -34.33 6.94 9.77
C GLU A 283 -33.09 7.15 8.88
N ALA A 284 -31.96 7.66 9.42
CA ALA A 284 -30.80 8.05 8.59
C ALA A 284 -29.77 6.94 8.31
N MET A 285 -29.95 5.73 8.85
CA MET A 285 -29.05 4.60 8.53
C MET A 285 -29.22 4.10 7.09
N ASP A 286 -30.42 4.24 6.50
CA ASP A 286 -30.65 3.88 5.09
C ASP A 286 -30.00 4.89 4.12
N ALA A 287 -29.83 6.15 4.53
CA ALA A 287 -29.23 7.20 3.70
C ALA A 287 -27.69 7.14 3.64
N LEU A 288 -27.04 6.47 4.60
CA LEU A 288 -25.59 6.24 4.64
C LEU A 288 -25.15 4.95 3.94
N MET A 289 -26.09 4.14 3.44
CA MET A 289 -25.78 3.19 2.38
C MET A 289 -25.45 3.99 1.12
N LEU A 290 -24.17 4.24 0.87
CA LEU A 290 -23.71 4.52 -0.49
C LEU A 290 -24.37 3.47 -1.40
N PRO A 291 -25.09 3.88 -2.46
CA PRO A 291 -25.79 2.93 -3.30
C PRO A 291 -24.79 1.88 -3.75
N ALA A 292 -25.07 0.62 -3.43
CA ALA A 292 -24.25 -0.51 -3.86
C ALA A 292 -23.92 -0.30 -5.34
N PHE A 293 -22.63 -0.34 -5.70
CA PHE A 293 -22.19 -0.10 -7.07
C PHE A 293 -23.07 -0.90 -8.04
N ARG A 294 -23.87 -0.20 -8.84
CA ARG A 294 -24.79 -0.78 -9.81
C ARG A 294 -24.10 -0.79 -11.18
N PRO A 295 -23.41 -1.88 -11.56
CA PRO A 295 -22.58 -1.90 -12.77
C PRO A 295 -23.38 -1.59 -14.03
N LEU A 296 -24.65 -1.99 -14.08
CA LEU A 296 -25.52 -1.76 -15.24
C LEU A 296 -25.95 -0.31 -15.42
N SER A 297 -26.16 0.45 -14.33
CA SER A 297 -26.52 1.88 -14.45
C SER A 297 -25.32 2.75 -14.81
N PHE A 298 -24.11 2.36 -14.39
CA PHE A 298 -22.89 3.01 -14.85
C PHE A 298 -22.66 2.79 -16.35
N LEU A 299 -22.89 1.57 -16.83
CA LEU A 299 -22.78 1.24 -18.25
C LEU A 299 -23.85 1.92 -19.11
N SER A 300 -25.10 2.05 -18.64
CA SER A 300 -26.14 2.78 -19.39
C SER A 300 -25.82 4.28 -19.47
N ALA A 301 -25.38 4.90 -18.36
CA ALA A 301 -24.98 6.30 -18.36
C ALA A 301 -23.74 6.59 -19.22
N LEU A 302 -22.89 5.58 -19.46
CA LEU A 302 -21.79 5.66 -20.40
C LEU A 302 -22.26 5.51 -21.85
N ALA A 303 -23.22 4.62 -22.11
CA ALA A 303 -23.83 4.44 -23.44
C ALA A 303 -24.56 5.72 -23.90
N ASP A 304 -25.30 6.37 -23.01
CA ASP A 304 -25.99 7.63 -23.29
C ASP A 304 -25.02 8.81 -23.56
N ARG A 305 -23.75 8.69 -23.15
CA ARG A 305 -22.71 9.70 -23.39
C ARG A 305 -21.84 9.43 -24.62
N VAL A 306 -21.96 8.25 -25.23
CA VAL A 306 -21.11 7.80 -26.33
C VAL A 306 -21.89 7.68 -27.65
N ILE A 307 -23.23 7.65 -27.59
CA ILE A 307 -24.07 7.67 -28.80
C ILE A 307 -24.45 9.13 -29.08
N PRO A 308 -23.92 9.77 -30.15
CA PRO A 308 -24.45 11.06 -30.58
C PRO A 308 -25.89 10.87 -31.06
N GLU A 309 -26.79 11.77 -30.63
CA GLU A 309 -28.14 11.84 -31.16
C GLU A 309 -28.07 12.06 -32.69
N PRO A 310 -28.94 11.41 -33.49
CA PRO A 310 -28.99 11.70 -34.90
C PRO A 310 -29.57 13.10 -35.11
N ASP A 311 -28.81 13.96 -35.82
CA ASP A 311 -29.24 15.31 -36.19
C ASP A 311 -30.56 15.25 -36.99
N ASP A 312 -31.61 15.86 -36.44
CA ASP A 312 -32.88 16.09 -37.09
C ASP A 312 -32.83 17.47 -37.76
N GLU A 313 -32.39 17.53 -39.04
CA GLU A 313 -32.69 18.67 -39.91
C GLU A 313 -33.24 18.21 -41.26
N SER A 314 -34.51 18.57 -41.44
CA SER A 314 -35.28 18.56 -42.66
C SER A 314 -34.63 19.37 -43.80
N ASN A 315 -34.40 18.75 -44.97
CA ASN A 315 -34.90 19.31 -46.23
C ASN A 315 -34.97 18.29 -47.38
N GLY A 316 -35.99 18.44 -48.22
CA GLY A 316 -36.56 17.43 -49.12
C GLY A 316 -35.63 16.74 -50.13
N HIS A 317 -35.79 15.42 -50.26
CA HIS A 317 -36.17 14.76 -51.52
C HIS A 317 -36.64 13.34 -51.22
N ARG A 318 -37.93 13.02 -51.46
CA ARG A 318 -38.41 11.63 -51.47
C ARG A 318 -38.22 11.06 -52.88
N PRO A 319 -37.71 9.82 -52.99
CA PRO A 319 -38.29 8.86 -53.90
C PRO A 319 -38.99 7.76 -53.09
N ASP A 320 -40.26 7.54 -53.42
CA ASP A 320 -41.08 6.44 -52.94
C ASP A 320 -40.42 5.09 -53.23
N VAL A 321 -40.33 4.21 -52.23
CA VAL A 321 -40.39 2.77 -52.46
C VAL A 321 -41.23 2.12 -51.36
N GLN A 322 -42.42 1.70 -51.78
CA GLN A 322 -43.35 0.84 -51.05
C GLN A 322 -42.76 -0.57 -50.85
N GLY A 323 -42.95 -1.16 -49.67
CA GLY A 323 -42.73 -2.60 -49.45
C GLY A 323 -42.93 -3.02 -47.99
N PRO A 324 -43.74 -4.05 -47.68
CA PRO A 324 -44.32 -4.23 -46.36
C PRO A 324 -43.40 -4.94 -45.36
N VAL A 325 -43.64 -4.63 -44.10
CA VAL A 325 -43.17 -5.30 -42.88
C VAL A 325 -43.46 -6.80 -42.95
N SER A 326 -42.44 -7.64 -42.75
CA SER A 326 -42.61 -9.07 -42.44
C SER A 326 -41.96 -9.40 -41.11
N GLN A 327 -42.77 -10.00 -40.26
CA GLN A 327 -42.54 -10.41 -38.88
C GLN A 327 -41.46 -11.51 -38.76
N ALA A 328 -40.83 -11.53 -37.59
CA ALA A 328 -39.88 -12.54 -37.15
C ALA A 328 -40.49 -13.96 -37.13
N ARG A 329 -39.65 -14.97 -37.41
CA ARG A 329 -39.82 -16.34 -36.90
C ARG A 329 -38.50 -16.86 -36.29
N PRO A 330 -38.57 -17.62 -35.19
CA PRO A 330 -37.39 -18.07 -34.45
C PRO A 330 -36.97 -19.52 -34.77
N ALA A 331 -35.80 -19.85 -34.22
CA ALA A 331 -35.26 -21.16 -33.86
C ALA A 331 -34.52 -21.98 -34.94
N ALA A 332 -33.28 -22.39 -34.64
CA ALA A 332 -32.95 -23.79 -34.35
C ALA A 332 -31.47 -23.99 -34.01
N THR A 333 -31.23 -24.98 -33.15
CA THR A 333 -29.98 -25.44 -32.54
C THR A 333 -29.20 -26.46 -33.39
N GLY A 334 -27.87 -26.30 -33.44
CA GLY A 334 -26.82 -27.35 -33.55
C GLY A 334 -26.33 -27.74 -34.96
N PRO A 335 -25.19 -28.47 -35.11
CA PRO A 335 -24.04 -28.67 -34.22
C PRO A 335 -22.67 -28.31 -34.88
N ALA A 336 -21.60 -28.50 -34.11
CA ALA A 336 -20.21 -28.09 -34.37
C ALA A 336 -19.53 -28.67 -35.64
N ALA A 337 -18.61 -27.88 -36.21
CA ALA A 337 -17.55 -28.35 -37.10
C ALA A 337 -16.26 -27.54 -36.88
N ALA A 338 -15.16 -28.26 -36.64
CA ALA A 338 -13.82 -27.76 -36.41
C ALA A 338 -13.11 -27.38 -37.72
N ALA A 339 -12.23 -26.37 -37.67
CA ALA A 339 -11.21 -26.05 -38.69
C ALA A 339 -10.10 -25.15 -38.07
N PRO A 340 -8.89 -25.04 -38.64
CA PRO A 340 -7.68 -25.50 -37.97
C PRO A 340 -6.70 -24.41 -37.54
N SER A 341 -5.76 -24.84 -36.69
CA SER A 341 -4.55 -24.15 -36.23
C SER A 341 -3.71 -23.57 -37.37
N ALA A 342 -3.44 -22.27 -37.32
CA ALA A 342 -2.42 -21.60 -38.13
C ALA A 342 -1.11 -21.48 -37.35
N ALA A 343 -0.03 -21.86 -38.03
CA ALA A 343 1.31 -22.12 -37.52
C ALA A 343 2.08 -20.87 -37.06
N ARG A 344 2.94 -21.06 -36.06
CA ARG A 344 4.00 -20.14 -35.62
C ARG A 344 5.11 -20.06 -36.70
N PRO A 345 5.71 -18.87 -36.93
CA PRO A 345 6.93 -18.77 -37.72
C PRO A 345 8.18 -19.08 -36.87
N THR A 346 9.00 -20.00 -37.36
CA THR A 346 10.32 -20.37 -36.84
C THR A 346 11.37 -19.31 -37.23
N PRO A 347 12.33 -18.96 -36.38
CA PRO A 347 13.33 -17.94 -36.68
C PRO A 347 14.45 -18.46 -37.59
N THR A 348 14.79 -17.69 -38.62
CA THR A 348 15.90 -17.92 -39.54
C THR A 348 17.25 -17.59 -38.88
N ARG A 349 18.14 -18.60 -38.81
CA ARG A 349 19.58 -18.49 -38.56
C ARG A 349 20.33 -18.10 -39.85
N ARG A 350 21.41 -17.31 -39.72
CA ARG A 350 22.69 -17.38 -40.47
C ARG A 350 23.63 -16.24 -40.02
N PRO A 351 24.96 -16.31 -40.27
CA PRO A 351 25.91 -17.29 -39.75
C PRO A 351 27.13 -16.60 -39.08
N ASP A 352 27.98 -17.41 -38.44
CA ASP A 352 29.29 -17.05 -37.92
C ASP A 352 30.25 -16.54 -39.01
N GLU A 353 30.95 -15.43 -38.73
CA GLU A 353 32.27 -15.12 -39.30
C GLU A 353 33.25 -14.96 -38.12
N ALA A 354 34.19 -15.90 -38.06
CA ALA A 354 35.42 -15.77 -37.31
C ALA A 354 36.49 -15.23 -38.27
N GLU A 355 37.31 -14.26 -37.85
CA GLU A 355 38.78 -14.40 -37.87
C GLU A 355 39.53 -13.15 -37.35
N THR A 356 40.42 -13.43 -36.39
CA THR A 356 41.79 -12.89 -36.25
C THR A 356 42.06 -11.48 -35.70
N GLY A 357 42.97 -11.42 -34.72
CA GLY A 357 44.06 -10.42 -34.78
C GLY A 357 44.51 -9.71 -33.50
N ARG A 358 45.25 -10.43 -32.64
CA ARG A 358 46.48 -10.04 -31.90
C ARG A 358 46.61 -8.72 -31.10
N ALA A 359 47.28 -8.92 -29.97
CA ALA A 359 48.12 -8.02 -29.14
C ALA A 359 47.42 -7.32 -27.97
#